data_AF-A0AA38HF26-F1
#
_entry.id   AF-A0AA38HF26-F1
#
_cell.length_a   1.000
_cell.length_b   1.000
_cell.length_c   1.000
_cell.angle_alpha   90.00
_cell.angle_beta   90.00
_cell.angle_gamma   90.00
#
_symmetry.space_group_name_H-M   'P 1'
#
loop_
_entity.id
_entity.type
_entity.pdbx_description
1 polymer ?
#
loop_
_entity_poly.entity_id
_entity_poly.type
_entity_poly.pdbx_seq_one_letter_code
_entity_poly.pdbx_strand_id
1 'polypeptide(L)'
;MLPLISRPTLASTSRLLIRHASQPSSNPHLAVPSDSRTDTIRQTLYPPTAHKPSSASPTGAYHPQYVERVEAVVADSEAHETIERAWKLFQREKRAKHAAALEAKLAAMVDACEELDRVTSGEGGVGRHVFERAMARASFSPPEDIKGKKGSEARFLEVRLEGMWPRESWVPTETRGKGWNYEWKRPGTGGSLTKQ
;
A
#
# COMPACT_ATOMS: atom_id res chain seq x y z
N MET A 1 -16.25 -38.68 12.87
CA MET A 1 -17.43 -37.86 12.53
C MET A 1 -17.03 -36.40 12.64
N LEU A 2 -16.85 -35.71 11.51
CA LEU A 2 -16.40 -34.32 11.45
C LEU A 2 -17.59 -33.43 11.00
N PRO A 3 -17.82 -32.27 11.63
CA PRO A 3 -18.93 -31.39 11.26
C PRO A 3 -18.62 -30.60 9.98
N LEU A 4 -19.61 -30.59 9.07
CA LEU A 4 -19.64 -29.78 7.85
C LEU A 4 -19.69 -28.29 8.21
N ILE A 5 -18.62 -27.57 7.87
CA ILE A 5 -18.54 -26.11 8.00
C ILE A 5 -19.37 -25.49 6.87
N SER A 6 -20.56 -25.00 7.23
CA SER A 6 -21.44 -24.20 6.36
C SER A 6 -20.77 -22.87 6.01
N ARG A 7 -20.56 -22.61 4.72
CA ARG A 7 -20.04 -21.33 4.22
C ARG A 7 -21.16 -20.29 4.19
N PRO A 8 -20.98 -19.08 4.76
CA PRO A 8 -21.96 -18.01 4.63
C PRO A 8 -21.98 -17.50 3.18
N THR A 9 -23.16 -17.58 2.55
CA THR A 9 -23.45 -16.93 1.27
C THR A 9 -23.45 -15.42 1.46
N LEU A 10 -22.47 -14.72 0.89
CA LEU A 10 -22.46 -13.26 0.86
C LEU A 10 -23.64 -12.79 0.01
N ALA A 11 -24.55 -12.07 0.66
CA ALA A 11 -25.69 -11.42 0.03
C ALA A 11 -25.20 -10.49 -1.09
N SER A 12 -25.71 -10.75 -2.30
CA SER A 12 -25.51 -9.93 -3.48
C SER A 12 -26.15 -8.57 -3.24
N THR A 13 -25.34 -7.58 -2.86
CA THR A 13 -25.75 -6.18 -2.85
C THR A 13 -26.02 -5.78 -4.30
N SER A 14 -27.29 -5.59 -4.59
CA SER A 14 -27.86 -4.99 -5.79
C SER A 14 -27.10 -3.71 -6.15
N ARG A 15 -26.19 -3.83 -7.12
CA ARG A 15 -25.62 -2.65 -7.79
C ARG A 15 -26.74 -2.01 -8.59
N LEU A 16 -27.20 -0.85 -8.14
CA LEU A 16 -27.94 0.08 -8.98
C LEU A 16 -27.07 0.38 -10.20
N LEU A 17 -27.40 -0.25 -11.32
CA LEU A 17 -26.91 0.13 -12.64
C LEU A 17 -27.46 1.52 -12.92
N ILE A 18 -26.69 2.56 -12.60
CA ILE A 18 -26.85 3.86 -13.25
C ILE A 18 -26.42 3.65 -14.70
N ARG A 19 -27.37 3.19 -15.52
CA ARG A 19 -27.25 3.21 -16.97
C ARG A 19 -27.28 4.68 -17.38
N HIS A 20 -26.12 5.29 -17.60
CA HIS A 20 -26.03 6.41 -18.54
C HIS A 20 -26.17 5.85 -19.95
N ALA A 21 -27.35 5.31 -20.27
CA ALA A 21 -27.78 5.15 -21.65
C ALA A 21 -28.24 6.54 -22.08
N SER A 22 -27.35 7.29 -22.74
CA SER A 22 -27.79 8.34 -23.64
C SER A 22 -28.75 7.69 -24.63
N GLN A 23 -30.05 7.92 -24.47
CA GLN A 23 -31.02 7.55 -25.47
C GLN A 23 -30.54 8.13 -26.81
N PRO A 24 -30.53 7.35 -27.91
CA PRO A 24 -30.28 7.94 -29.22
C PRO A 24 -31.46 8.88 -29.51
N SER A 25 -31.24 10.18 -29.32
CA SER A 25 -32.18 11.20 -29.78
C SER A 25 -32.37 10.98 -31.28
N SER A 26 -33.63 10.92 -31.73
CA SER A 26 -34.01 10.76 -33.15
C SER A 26 -33.62 11.94 -34.05
N ASN A 27 -32.70 12.79 -33.59
CA ASN A 27 -32.19 13.95 -34.30
C ASN A 27 -30.86 13.57 -34.97
N PRO A 28 -30.81 13.43 -36.31
CA PRO A 28 -29.58 13.11 -37.05
C PRO A 28 -28.50 14.20 -36.93
N HIS A 29 -28.86 15.39 -36.45
CA HIS A 29 -27.92 16.49 -36.17
C HIS A 29 -27.31 16.49 -34.76
N LEU A 30 -27.76 15.59 -33.87
CA LEU A 30 -27.25 15.42 -32.50
C LEU A 30 -26.41 14.14 -32.34
N ALA A 31 -26.05 13.49 -33.46
CA ALA A 31 -25.00 12.50 -33.48
C ALA A 31 -23.69 13.18 -33.04
N VAL A 32 -23.42 13.17 -31.73
CA VAL A 32 -22.12 13.53 -31.20
C VAL A 32 -21.16 12.59 -31.92
N PRO A 33 -20.30 13.08 -32.84
CA PRO A 33 -19.32 12.22 -33.47
C PRO A 33 -18.56 11.58 -32.33
N SER A 34 -18.50 10.25 -32.30
CA SER A 34 -17.75 9.56 -31.28
C SER A 34 -16.34 10.12 -31.33
N ASP A 35 -15.98 10.85 -30.27
CA ASP A 35 -14.69 11.51 -30.19
C ASP A 35 -13.64 10.41 -30.40
N SER A 36 -12.81 10.57 -31.43
CA SER A 36 -11.76 9.61 -31.79
C SER A 36 -10.90 9.21 -30.59
N ARG A 37 -10.74 10.12 -29.61
CA ARG A 37 -10.08 9.86 -28.33
C ARG A 37 -10.87 8.90 -27.47
N THR A 38 -12.18 9.08 -27.36
CA THR A 38 -13.07 8.20 -26.60
C THR A 38 -13.13 6.80 -27.22
N ASP A 39 -13.12 6.70 -28.56
CA ASP A 39 -13.07 5.40 -29.24
C ASP A 39 -11.70 4.72 -29.10
N THR A 40 -10.61 5.47 -29.13
CA THR A 40 -9.27 4.95 -28.83
C THR A 40 -9.19 4.46 -27.37
N ILE A 41 -9.75 5.21 -26.41
CA ILE A 41 -9.84 4.78 -25.00
C ILE A 41 -10.70 3.51 -24.87
N ARG A 42 -11.82 3.41 -25.59
CA ARG A 42 -12.65 2.19 -25.60
C ARG A 42 -11.92 1.01 -26.21
N GLN A 43 -11.21 1.19 -27.33
CA GLN A 43 -10.48 0.13 -28.00
C GLN A 43 -9.26 -0.34 -27.19
N THR A 44 -8.61 0.55 -26.45
CA THR A 44 -7.49 0.22 -25.55
C THR A 44 -7.94 -0.47 -24.27
N LEU A 45 -9.05 -0.04 -23.66
CA LEU A 45 -9.61 -0.65 -22.45
C LEU A 45 -10.38 -1.94 -22.76
N TYR A 46 -11.03 -2.02 -23.92
CA TYR A 46 -11.85 -3.15 -24.37
C TYR A 46 -11.41 -3.59 -25.78
N PRO A 47 -10.25 -4.26 -25.91
CA PRO A 47 -9.84 -4.83 -27.18
C PRO A 47 -10.93 -5.80 -27.67
N PRO A 48 -11.30 -5.77 -28.97
CA PRO A 48 -12.33 -6.65 -29.52
C PRO A 48 -11.97 -8.15 -29.38
N THR A 49 -10.69 -8.47 -29.14
CA THR A 49 -10.19 -9.83 -28.89
C THR A 49 -10.33 -10.30 -27.44
N ALA A 50 -10.72 -9.42 -26.51
CA ALA A 50 -10.76 -9.71 -25.07
C ALA A 50 -12.00 -10.52 -24.62
N HIS A 51 -12.84 -11.00 -25.54
CA HIS A 51 -14.16 -11.52 -25.18
C HIS A 51 -14.19 -13.05 -24.97
N LYS A 52 -14.33 -13.47 -23.69
CA LYS A 52 -15.16 -14.62 -23.33
C LYS A 52 -16.48 -14.06 -22.75
N PRO A 53 -17.66 -14.38 -23.32
CA PRO A 53 -18.94 -13.83 -22.88
C PRO A 53 -19.35 -14.25 -21.46
N SER A 54 -18.66 -15.21 -20.84
CA SER A 54 -18.89 -15.65 -19.45
C SER A 54 -17.95 -15.02 -18.40
N SER A 55 -16.96 -14.22 -18.83
CA SER A 55 -15.98 -13.63 -17.90
C SER A 55 -16.53 -12.31 -17.34
N ALA A 56 -16.73 -12.25 -16.03
CA ALA A 56 -17.21 -11.06 -15.32
C ALA A 56 -16.14 -9.95 -15.19
N SER A 57 -14.91 -10.18 -15.64
CA SER A 57 -13.82 -9.20 -15.52
C SER A 57 -13.59 -8.46 -16.84
N PRO A 58 -13.77 -7.12 -16.88
CA PRO A 58 -13.50 -6.28 -18.05
C PRO A 58 -12.01 -6.01 -18.31
N THR A 59 -11.12 -6.52 -17.46
CA THR A 59 -9.66 -6.29 -17.55
C THR A 59 -8.96 -7.63 -17.63
N GLY A 60 -8.90 -8.18 -18.84
CA GLY A 60 -8.18 -9.41 -19.13
C GLY A 60 -8.00 -9.48 -20.64
N ALA A 61 -6.87 -8.96 -21.13
CA ALA A 61 -6.51 -9.05 -22.53
C ALA A 61 -6.28 -10.53 -22.88
N TYR A 62 -7.34 -11.23 -23.28
CA TYR A 62 -7.21 -12.52 -23.92
C TYR A 62 -6.50 -12.28 -25.26
N HIS A 63 -5.23 -12.66 -25.33
CA HIS A 63 -4.51 -12.68 -26.59
C HIS A 63 -5.04 -13.87 -27.40
N PRO A 64 -5.41 -13.71 -28.68
CA PRO A 64 -5.99 -14.80 -29.48
C PRO A 64 -5.08 -16.05 -29.52
N GLN A 65 -3.76 -15.85 -29.54
CA GLN A 65 -2.74 -16.90 -29.49
C GLN A 65 -2.19 -17.16 -28.07
N TYR A 66 -2.98 -16.93 -27.01
CA TYR A 66 -2.51 -17.14 -25.63
C TYR A 66 -2.01 -18.58 -25.41
N VAL A 67 -2.77 -19.57 -25.90
CA VAL A 67 -2.43 -20.99 -25.72
C VAL A 67 -1.11 -21.32 -26.42
N GLU A 68 -0.95 -20.94 -27.69
CA GLU A 68 0.29 -21.12 -28.45
C GLU A 68 1.50 -20.48 -27.75
N ARG A 69 1.33 -19.28 -27.16
CA ARG A 69 2.39 -18.59 -26.43
C ARG A 69 2.75 -19.30 -25.12
N VAL A 70 1.76 -19.83 -24.40
CA VAL A 70 2.00 -20.60 -23.17
C VAL A 70 2.70 -21.90 -23.50
N GLU A 71 2.25 -22.63 -24.51
CA GLU A 71 2.88 -23.87 -24.98
C GLU A 71 4.32 -23.64 -25.49
N ALA A 72 4.59 -22.50 -26.15
CA ALA A 72 5.93 -22.15 -26.58
C ALA A 72 6.92 -21.89 -25.43
N VAL A 73 6.42 -21.45 -24.26
CA VAL A 73 7.24 -21.12 -23.09
C VAL A 73 7.31 -22.30 -22.10
N VAL A 74 6.20 -23.00 -21.92
CA VAL A 74 6.07 -24.15 -21.03
C VAL A 74 6.37 -25.41 -21.84
N ALA A 75 7.65 -25.75 -21.92
CA ALA A 75 8.10 -26.95 -22.64
C ALA A 75 7.60 -28.26 -22.01
N ASP A 76 7.41 -28.27 -20.67
CA ASP A 76 6.95 -29.41 -19.91
C ASP A 76 6.03 -28.97 -18.75
N SER A 77 4.88 -29.62 -18.61
CA SER A 77 3.90 -29.35 -17.56
C SER A 77 4.39 -29.76 -16.18
N GLU A 78 5.13 -30.88 -16.08
CA GLU A 78 5.62 -31.38 -14.78
C GLU A 78 6.67 -30.44 -14.20
N ALA A 79 7.59 -29.93 -15.04
CA ALA A 79 8.55 -28.90 -14.68
C ALA A 79 7.86 -27.63 -14.16
N HIS A 80 6.82 -27.16 -14.86
CA HIS A 80 6.06 -25.97 -14.43
C HIS A 80 5.40 -26.16 -13.06
N GLU A 81 4.69 -27.27 -12.85
CA GLU A 81 4.07 -27.59 -11.56
C GLU A 81 5.09 -27.70 -10.42
N THR A 82 6.28 -28.23 -10.72
CA THR A 82 7.35 -28.36 -9.75
C THR A 82 7.92 -26.99 -9.36
N ILE A 83 8.15 -26.11 -10.33
CA ILE A 83 8.56 -24.71 -10.08
C ILE A 83 7.51 -24.00 -9.24
N GLU A 84 6.23 -24.13 -9.56
CA GLU A 84 5.16 -23.53 -8.77
C GLU A 84 5.13 -24.03 -7.34
N ARG A 85 5.21 -25.35 -7.14
CA ARG A 85 5.23 -25.95 -5.79
C ARG A 85 6.43 -25.47 -5.00
N ALA A 86 7.62 -25.45 -5.61
CA ALA A 86 8.84 -24.93 -4.98
C ALA A 86 8.69 -23.44 -4.62
N TRP A 87 8.12 -22.62 -5.50
CA TRP A 87 7.88 -21.20 -5.24
C TRP A 87 6.88 -20.97 -4.10
N LYS A 88 5.76 -21.69 -4.08
CA LYS A 88 4.76 -21.65 -3.00
C LYS A 88 5.39 -22.07 -1.66
N LEU A 89 6.23 -23.10 -1.67
CA LEU A 89 6.99 -23.54 -0.50
C LEU A 89 7.95 -22.45 -0.01
N PHE A 90 8.76 -21.87 -0.90
CA PHE A 90 9.68 -20.78 -0.59
C PHE A 90 8.95 -19.56 0.01
N GLN A 91 7.82 -19.16 -0.57
CA GLN A 91 7.00 -18.07 -0.03
C GLN A 91 6.44 -18.38 1.37
N ARG A 92 6.04 -19.63 1.63
CA ARG A 92 5.60 -20.08 2.96
C ARG A 92 6.74 -19.94 3.97
N GLU A 93 7.93 -20.40 3.64
CA GLU A 93 9.11 -20.28 4.51
C GLU A 93 9.49 -18.82 4.76
N LYS A 94 9.47 -17.98 3.73
CA LYS A 94 9.72 -16.53 3.87
C LYS A 94 8.72 -15.89 4.84
N ARG A 95 7.44 -16.23 4.75
CA ARG A 95 6.40 -15.77 5.69
C ARG A 95 6.64 -16.28 7.10
N ALA A 96 6.97 -17.56 7.27
CA ALA A 96 7.25 -18.15 8.58
C ALA A 96 8.47 -17.48 9.26
N LYS A 97 9.56 -17.27 8.52
CA LYS A 97 10.75 -16.55 9.01
C LYS A 97 10.42 -15.11 9.42
N HIS A 98 9.63 -14.41 8.61
CA HIS A 98 9.21 -13.04 8.94
C HIS A 98 8.31 -13.00 10.18
N ALA A 99 7.37 -13.94 10.31
CA ALA A 99 6.51 -14.05 11.49
C ALA A 99 7.30 -14.31 12.77
N ALA A 100 8.24 -15.27 12.74
CA ALA A 100 9.12 -15.55 13.87
C ALA A 100 9.98 -14.34 14.27
N ALA A 101 10.51 -13.60 13.29
CA ALA A 101 11.26 -12.37 13.56
C ALA A 101 10.40 -11.25 14.17
N LEU A 102 9.14 -11.13 13.75
CA LEU A 102 8.19 -10.17 14.34
C LEU A 102 7.79 -10.57 15.76
N GLU A 103 7.55 -11.85 15.99
CA GLU A 103 7.23 -12.40 17.31
C GLU A 103 8.38 -12.16 18.31
N ALA A 104 9.62 -12.42 17.90
CA ALA A 104 10.80 -12.14 18.73
C ALA A 104 10.93 -10.64 19.07
N LYS A 105 10.67 -9.75 18.09
CA LYS A 105 10.67 -8.29 18.32
C LYS A 105 9.56 -7.87 19.29
N LEU A 106 8.38 -8.45 19.17
CA LEU A 106 7.25 -8.16 20.05
C LEU A 106 7.52 -8.66 21.47
N ALA A 107 8.06 -9.87 21.63
CA ALA A 107 8.44 -10.41 22.93
C ALA A 107 9.48 -9.50 23.63
N ALA A 108 10.53 -9.07 22.90
CA ALA A 108 11.52 -8.14 23.43
C ALA A 108 10.93 -6.78 23.80
N MET A 109 9.95 -6.29 23.03
CA MET A 109 9.23 -5.04 23.34
C MET A 109 8.39 -5.17 24.62
N VAL A 110 7.69 -6.30 24.80
CA VAL A 110 6.89 -6.57 26.01
C VAL A 110 7.79 -6.63 27.24
N ASP A 111 8.90 -7.37 27.17
CA ASP A 111 9.87 -7.48 28.27
C ASP A 111 10.44 -6.10 28.66
N ALA A 112 10.81 -5.28 27.68
CA ALA A 112 11.27 -3.91 27.92
C ALA A 112 10.19 -3.01 28.56
N CYS A 113 8.92 -3.15 28.16
CA CYS A 113 7.81 -2.41 28.78
C CYS A 113 7.56 -2.86 30.22
N GLU A 114 7.64 -4.17 30.50
CA GLU A 114 7.52 -4.70 31.86
C GLU A 114 8.67 -4.24 32.75
N GLU A 115 9.90 -4.21 32.23
CA GLU A 115 11.05 -3.65 32.95
C GLU A 115 10.84 -2.16 33.26
N LEU A 116 10.36 -1.39 32.28
CA LEU A 116 10.06 0.03 32.47
C LEU A 116 8.98 0.25 33.54
N ASP A 117 7.94 -0.57 33.58
CA ASP A 117 6.91 -0.51 34.62
C ASP A 117 7.50 -0.81 36.00
N ARG A 118 8.32 -1.86 36.12
CA ARG A 118 8.99 -2.21 37.39
C ARG A 118 9.87 -1.07 37.92
N VAL A 119 10.65 -0.43 37.04
CA VAL A 119 11.54 0.68 37.41
C VAL A 119 10.77 1.93 37.81
N THR A 120 9.67 2.23 37.12
CA THR A 120 8.88 3.46 37.35
C THR A 120 7.85 3.34 38.49
N SER A 121 7.42 2.13 38.82
CA SER A 121 6.52 1.83 39.94
C SER A 121 7.26 1.58 41.27
N GLY A 122 8.59 1.38 41.24
CA GLY A 122 9.44 1.11 42.40
C GLY A 122 10.41 2.25 42.78
N GLU A 123 11.49 1.90 43.49
CA GLU A 123 12.54 2.82 44.00
C GLU A 123 13.45 3.44 42.93
N GLY A 124 13.14 3.26 41.64
CA GLY A 124 14.03 3.56 40.52
C GLY A 124 14.28 5.04 40.22
N GLY A 125 13.72 5.98 40.98
CA GLY A 125 13.92 7.43 40.81
C GLY A 125 13.37 8.03 39.50
N VAL A 126 12.88 7.20 38.57
CA VAL A 126 12.26 7.62 37.31
C VAL A 126 10.74 7.72 37.53
N GLY A 127 10.18 8.91 37.31
CA GLY A 127 8.74 9.11 37.50
C GLY A 127 7.89 8.33 36.49
N ARG A 128 6.71 7.88 36.95
CA ARG A 128 5.70 7.15 36.16
C ARG A 128 5.34 7.75 34.80
N HIS A 129 5.48 9.07 34.64
CA HIS A 129 5.23 9.79 33.39
C HIS A 129 6.02 9.24 32.17
N VAL A 130 7.18 8.61 32.38
CA VAL A 130 7.96 8.01 31.30
C VAL A 130 7.25 6.78 30.72
N PHE A 131 6.74 5.90 31.59
CA PHE A 131 5.95 4.75 31.19
C PHE A 131 4.65 5.17 30.51
N GLU A 132 3.94 6.14 31.09
CA GLU A 132 2.70 6.68 30.52
C GLU A 132 2.92 7.28 29.12
N ARG A 133 4.03 7.98 28.90
CA ARG A 133 4.39 8.53 27.60
C ARG A 133 4.76 7.43 26.59
N ALA A 134 5.47 6.38 27.02
CA ALA A 134 5.83 5.27 26.14
C ALA A 134 4.59 4.47 25.69
N MET A 135 3.60 4.31 26.58
CA MET A 135 2.32 3.65 26.29
C MET A 135 1.31 4.55 25.58
N ALA A 136 1.58 5.87 25.50
CA ALA A 136 0.72 6.80 24.80
C ALA A 136 0.67 6.44 23.30
N ARG A 137 -0.54 6.37 22.75
CA ARG A 137 -0.72 6.18 21.32
C ARG A 137 -0.25 7.43 20.60
N ALA A 138 0.62 7.28 19.60
CA ALA A 138 1.04 8.38 18.76
C ALA A 138 -0.18 9.12 18.18
N SER A 139 -0.21 10.44 18.38
CA SER A 139 -1.28 11.29 17.84
C SER A 139 -0.98 11.66 16.40
N PHE A 140 -1.95 11.44 15.50
CA PHE A 140 -1.84 11.88 14.10
C PHE A 140 -2.24 13.35 13.90
N SER A 141 -2.53 14.09 14.98
CA SER A 141 -2.78 15.53 14.89
C SER A 141 -1.48 16.33 15.03
N PRO A 142 -1.30 17.40 14.25
CA PRO A 142 -0.22 18.34 14.54
C PRO A 142 -0.46 18.90 15.95
N PRO A 143 0.59 19.04 16.79
CA PRO A 143 0.44 19.64 18.10
C PRO A 143 -0.19 21.04 17.97
N GLU A 144 -1.15 21.35 18.84
CA GLU A 144 -1.94 22.59 18.77
C GLU A 144 -1.05 23.84 18.73
N ASP A 145 0.15 23.75 19.32
CA ASP A 145 1.18 24.78 19.34
C ASP A 145 1.74 25.20 17.96
N ILE A 146 1.46 24.44 16.90
CA ILE A 146 1.91 24.75 15.52
C ILE A 146 0.84 25.55 14.76
N LYS A 147 -0.43 25.50 15.19
CA LYS A 147 -1.55 26.11 14.49
C LYS A 147 -1.42 27.63 14.48
N GLY A 148 -0.97 28.18 13.35
CA GLY A 148 -0.79 29.63 13.14
C GLY A 148 0.65 30.11 13.08
N LYS A 149 1.65 29.27 13.38
CA LYS A 149 3.06 29.63 13.20
C LYS A 149 3.42 29.49 11.72
N LYS A 150 3.56 30.62 11.01
CA LYS A 150 4.02 30.62 9.61
C LYS A 150 5.55 30.66 9.59
N GLY A 151 6.19 29.50 9.58
CA GLY A 151 7.65 29.36 9.53
C GLY A 151 8.09 28.06 8.87
N SER A 152 9.35 28.03 8.43
CA SER A 152 10.00 26.80 7.92
C SER A 152 10.01 25.68 8.96
N GLU A 153 10.10 26.03 10.25
CA GLU A 153 9.97 25.10 11.38
C GLU A 153 8.57 24.51 11.52
N ALA A 154 7.52 25.32 11.34
CA ALA A 154 6.14 24.83 11.37
C ALA A 154 5.88 23.84 10.21
N ARG A 155 6.36 24.16 9.00
CA ARG A 155 6.28 23.25 7.85
C ARG A 155 7.04 21.94 8.10
N PHE A 156 8.17 21.97 8.79
CA PHE A 156 8.94 20.77 9.11
C PHE A 156 8.19 19.84 10.07
N LEU A 157 7.58 20.40 11.11
CA LEU A 157 6.80 19.64 12.08
C LEU A 157 5.46 19.16 11.49
N GLU A 158 4.82 19.93 10.63
CA GLU A 158 3.63 19.51 9.87
C GLU A 158 3.91 18.33 8.94
N VAL A 159 5.12 18.25 8.37
CA VAL A 159 5.52 17.14 7.49
C VAL A 159 5.86 15.86 8.28
N ARG A 160 6.27 15.98 9.53
CA ARG A 160 6.69 14.87 10.41
C ARG A 160 5.75 14.72 11.59
N LEU A 161 4.49 14.42 11.30
CA LEU A 161 3.50 14.08 12.32
C LEU A 161 3.95 12.85 13.11
N GLU A 162 3.75 12.89 14.43
CA GLU A 162 4.07 11.78 15.31
C GLU A 162 3.27 10.53 14.91
N GLY A 163 3.93 9.36 14.92
CA GLY A 163 3.33 8.10 14.47
C GLY A 163 3.21 7.92 12.96
N MET A 164 3.54 8.93 12.14
CA MET A 164 3.60 8.78 10.68
C MET A 164 5.04 8.60 10.21
N TRP A 165 5.24 7.77 9.19
CA TRP A 165 6.57 7.59 8.61
C TRP A 165 7.05 8.91 7.97
N PRO A 166 8.33 9.30 8.18
CA PRO A 166 8.88 10.50 7.58
C PRO A 166 8.78 10.44 6.05
N ARG A 167 8.37 11.54 5.41
CA ARG A 167 8.32 11.59 3.92
C ARG A 167 9.69 11.43 3.25
N GLU A 168 10.76 11.66 4.01
CA GLU A 168 12.14 11.48 3.58
C GLU A 168 12.61 10.01 3.65
N SER A 169 11.85 9.10 4.27
CA SER A 169 12.16 7.66 4.22
C SER A 169 11.75 7.10 2.86
N TRP A 170 12.74 6.85 2.00
CA TRP A 170 12.49 6.37 0.64
C TRP A 170 12.31 4.85 0.60
N VAL A 171 11.51 4.39 -0.37
CA VAL A 171 11.40 2.96 -0.69
C VAL A 171 12.68 2.51 -1.39
N PRO A 172 13.28 1.37 -1.03
CA PRO A 172 14.45 0.84 -1.72
C PRO A 172 14.22 0.72 -3.23
N THR A 173 15.17 1.19 -4.03
CA THR A 173 15.17 1.10 -5.50
C THR A 173 16.17 0.07 -5.99
N GLU A 174 15.93 -0.53 -7.17
CA GLU A 174 16.80 -1.59 -7.72
C GLU A 174 18.22 -1.11 -8.02
N THR A 175 18.35 0.12 -8.54
CA THR A 175 19.64 0.74 -8.80
C THR A 175 20.04 1.69 -7.69
N ARG A 176 21.35 1.75 -7.40
CA ARG A 176 21.90 2.75 -6.48
C ARG A 176 21.76 4.14 -7.12
N GLY A 177 20.98 5.00 -6.47
CA GLY A 177 20.87 6.41 -6.86
C GLY A 177 22.06 7.24 -6.38
N LYS A 178 21.84 8.52 -6.12
CA LYS A 178 22.86 9.50 -5.64
C LYS A 178 23.48 9.15 -4.27
N GLY A 179 23.06 8.05 -3.63
CA GLY A 179 23.56 7.61 -2.34
C GLY A 179 23.01 8.41 -1.15
N TRP A 180 23.73 8.39 -0.04
CA TRP A 180 23.35 9.08 1.18
C TRP A 180 23.74 10.57 1.13
N ASN A 181 22.85 11.46 1.58
CA ASN A 181 23.14 12.89 1.65
C ASN A 181 23.74 13.26 3.02
N TYR A 182 25.07 13.38 3.09
CA TYR A 182 25.79 13.79 4.29
C TYR A 182 25.61 15.29 4.64
N GLU A 183 25.18 16.11 3.68
CA GLU A 183 24.94 17.55 3.86
C GLU A 183 23.49 17.87 4.26
N TRP A 184 22.71 16.86 4.65
CA TRP A 184 21.32 17.07 5.05
C TRP A 184 21.22 18.06 6.23
N LYS A 185 20.43 19.12 6.06
CA LYS A 185 20.16 20.14 7.09
C LYS A 185 18.66 20.24 7.34
N ARG A 186 18.28 20.46 8.60
CA ARG A 186 16.88 20.72 8.98
C ARG A 186 16.38 21.99 8.26
N PRO A 187 15.32 21.91 7.45
CA PRO A 187 14.69 23.09 6.85
C PRO A 187 14.36 24.13 7.92
N GLY A 188 14.92 25.34 7.81
CA GLY A 188 14.68 26.45 8.75
C GLY A 188 15.85 26.84 9.67
N THR A 189 16.94 26.07 9.69
CA THR A 189 18.19 26.46 10.40
C THR A 189 19.10 27.40 9.59
N GLY A 190 18.71 27.76 8.36
CA GLY A 190 19.45 28.70 7.50
C GLY A 190 19.08 30.16 7.75
N GLY A 191 19.44 30.70 8.91
CA GLY A 191 19.36 32.12 9.22
C GLY A 191 20.72 32.63 9.71
N SER A 192 21.31 33.55 8.94
CA SER A 192 22.54 34.32 9.19
C SER A 192 23.90 33.61 9.02
N LEU A 193 24.59 33.88 7.91
CA LEU A 193 25.90 34.54 7.91
C LEU A 193 26.37 34.87 6.47
N THR A 194 25.74 35.85 5.82
CA THR A 194 26.37 36.62 4.73
C THR A 194 25.69 37.98 4.63
N LYS A 195 26.17 38.92 5.45
CA LYS A 195 26.20 40.35 5.08
C LYS A 195 27.61 40.60 4.53
N GLN A 196 27.69 40.97 3.26
CA GLN A 196 28.66 41.94 2.75
C GLN A 196 27.89 42.90 1.85
#